data_AF-A0A4Q0AI12-F1
#
_entry.id   AF-A0A4Q0AI12-F1
#
_cell.length_a   1.000
_cell.length_b   1.000
_cell.length_c   1.000
_cell.angle_alpha   90.00
_cell.angle_beta   90.00
_cell.angle_gamma   90.00
#
_symmetry.space_group_name_H-M   'P 1'
#
loop_
_entity.id
_entity.type
_entity.pdbx_description
1 polymer ?
#
loop_
_entity_poly.entity_id
_entity_poly.type
_entity_poly.pdbx_seq_one_letter_code
_entity_poly.pdbx_strand_id
1 'polypeptide(L)'
;MGGIVGAIATLVILAGLLLIDASIWWRLILIIPASGSATGFLQDALHICAGFGMKGTYNVINSAGVVNDVDLEEFRLKDKRKALNIVMWSGLIGIAFSVLSLFISR
;
A
#
# COMPACT_ATOMS: atom_id res chain seq x y z
N MET A 1 8.93 4.66 -5.66
CA MET A 1 8.64 3.84 -6.87
C MET A 1 7.51 2.82 -6.70
N GLY A 2 7.38 2.13 -5.56
CA GLY A 2 6.36 1.08 -5.37
C GLY A 2 4.91 1.54 -5.61
N GLY A 3 4.55 2.77 -5.23
CA GLY A 3 3.20 3.30 -5.45
C GLY A 3 2.81 3.42 -6.93
N ILE A 4 3.71 3.92 -7.78
CA ILE A 4 3.45 4.08 -9.22
C ILE A 4 3.26 2.71 -9.89
N VAL A 5 4.12 1.74 -9.57
CA VAL A 5 4.01 0.38 -10.13
C VAL A 5 2.68 -0.27 -9.74
N GLY A 6 2.28 -0.13 -8.46
CA GLY A 6 0.97 -0.61 -8.00
C GLY A 6 -0.20 0.07 -8.70
N ALA A 7 -0.13 1.39 -8.93
CA ALA A 7 -1.16 2.14 -9.63
C ALA A 7 -1.31 1.66 -11.09
N ILE A 8 -0.20 1.50 -11.80
CA ILE A 8 -0.20 1.00 -13.19
C ILE A 8 -0.80 -0.41 -13.23
N ALA A 9 -0.35 -1.31 -12.35
CA ALA A 9 -0.89 -2.68 -12.28
C ALA A 9 -2.40 -2.68 -12.01
N THR A 10 -2.88 -1.82 -11.09
CA THR A 10 -4.32 -1.68 -10.79
C THR A 10 -5.11 -1.25 -12.02
N LEU A 11 -4.63 -0.25 -12.76
CA LEU A 11 -5.28 0.26 -13.96
C LEU A 11 -5.29 -0.78 -15.09
N VAL A 12 -4.19 -1.52 -15.29
CA VAL A 12 -4.11 -2.59 -16.29
C VAL A 12 -5.11 -3.71 -15.98
N ILE A 13 -5.21 -4.14 -14.72
CA ILE A 13 -6.19 -5.16 -14.32
C ILE A 13 -7.61 -4.65 -14.51
N LEU A 14 -7.91 -3.42 -14.09
CA LEU A 14 -9.24 -2.82 -14.28
C LEU A 14 -9.59 -2.72 -15.78
N ALA A 15 -8.65 -2.27 -16.62
CA ALA A 15 -8.86 -2.22 -18.07
C ALA A 15 -9.09 -3.61 -18.68
N GLY A 16 -8.36 -4.63 -18.23
CA GLY A 16 -8.57 -6.01 -18.66
C GLY A 16 -9.95 -6.55 -18.28
N LEU A 17 -10.39 -6.34 -17.02
CA LEU A 17 -11.74 -6.68 -16.56
C LEU A 17 -12.81 -5.92 -17.34
N LEU A 18 -12.50 -4.65 -17.65
CA LEU A 18 -13.06 -3.81 -18.70
C LEU A 18 -13.36 -4.64 -19.94
N LEU A 19 -12.30 -4.89 -20.69
CA LEU A 19 -12.28 -5.46 -22.03
C LEU A 19 -13.08 -6.75 -22.19
N ILE A 20 -13.06 -7.62 -21.18
CA ILE A 20 -13.67 -8.96 -21.26
C ILE A 20 -15.12 -9.03 -20.74
N ASP A 21 -15.76 -7.90 -20.42
CA ASP A 21 -17.10 -7.88 -19.81
C ASP A 21 -17.19 -8.77 -18.57
N ALA A 22 -16.14 -8.78 -17.74
CA ALA A 22 -16.11 -9.59 -16.54
C ALA A 22 -17.26 -9.21 -15.61
N SER A 23 -17.81 -10.21 -14.90
CA SER A 23 -18.81 -9.96 -13.86
C SER A 23 -18.34 -8.88 -12.90
N ILE A 24 -19.25 -7.99 -12.51
CA ILE A 24 -18.98 -6.84 -11.62
C ILE A 24 -18.25 -7.25 -10.33
N TRP A 25 -18.49 -8.46 -9.83
CA TRP A 25 -17.85 -9.00 -8.62
C TRP A 25 -16.33 -9.21 -8.77
N TRP A 26 -15.83 -9.43 -9.99
CA TRP A 26 -14.38 -9.56 -10.23
C TRP A 26 -13.61 -8.28 -9.90
N ARG A 27 -14.29 -7.13 -9.85
CA ARG A 27 -13.66 -5.85 -9.49
C ARG A 27 -13.18 -5.81 -8.03
N LEU A 28 -13.65 -6.71 -7.17
CA LEU A 28 -13.15 -6.86 -5.80
C LEU A 28 -11.68 -7.30 -5.74
N ILE A 29 -11.16 -7.94 -6.78
CA ILE A 29 -9.73 -8.30 -6.84
C ILE A 29 -8.81 -7.08 -6.83
N LEU A 30 -9.32 -5.91 -7.25
CA LEU A 30 -8.57 -4.65 -7.31
C LEU A 30 -8.18 -4.13 -5.92
N ILE A 31 -8.79 -4.63 -4.83
CA ILE A 31 -8.42 -4.26 -3.46
C ILE A 31 -6.93 -4.49 -3.23
N ILE A 32 -6.38 -5.61 -3.70
CA ILE A 32 -4.98 -5.98 -3.44
C ILE A 32 -4.00 -5.01 -4.14
N PRO A 33 -4.03 -4.84 -5.48
CA PRO A 33 -3.10 -3.94 -6.16
C PRO A 33 -3.34 -2.47 -5.80
N ALA A 34 -4.60 -2.06 -5.56
CA ALA A 34 -4.92 -0.68 -5.14
C ALA A 34 -4.40 -0.38 -3.73
N SER A 35 -4.56 -1.32 -2.79
CA SER A 35 -3.97 -1.18 -1.45
C SER A 35 -2.44 -1.13 -1.53
N GLY A 36 -1.81 -2.02 -2.31
CA GLY A 36 -0.35 -2.02 -2.49
C GLY A 36 0.18 -0.70 -3.07
N SER A 37 -0.53 -0.13 -4.05
CA SER A 37 -0.25 1.20 -4.59
C SER A 37 -0.32 2.27 -3.49
N ALA A 38 -1.41 2.31 -2.74
CA ALA A 38 -1.62 3.26 -1.66
C ALA A 38 -0.53 3.14 -0.57
N THR A 39 -0.15 1.92 -0.18
CA THR A 39 0.96 1.68 0.75
C THR A 39 2.25 2.30 0.23
N GLY A 40 2.54 2.20 -1.07
CA GLY A 40 3.71 2.81 -1.68
C GLY A 40 3.73 4.34 -1.58
N PHE A 41 2.60 5.00 -1.85
CA PHE A 41 2.48 6.46 -1.71
C PHE A 41 2.49 6.92 -0.26
N LEU A 42 1.82 6.19 0.65
CA LEU A 42 1.79 6.54 2.07
C LEU A 42 3.15 6.35 2.74
N GLN A 43 3.93 5.34 2.35
CA GLN A 43 5.30 5.17 2.85
C GLN A 43 6.22 6.32 2.42
N ASP A 44 6.05 6.82 1.19
CA ASP A 44 6.78 7.97 0.67
C ASP A 44 6.40 9.27 1.40
N ALA A 45 5.10 9.51 1.57
CA ALA A 45 4.57 10.69 2.25
C ALA A 45 4.91 10.75 3.75
N LEU A 46 4.95 9.60 4.42
CA LEU A 46 5.28 9.51 5.85
C LEU A 46 6.77 9.27 6.11
N HIS A 47 7.59 9.21 5.04
CA HIS A 47 9.02 8.92 5.07
C HIS A 47 9.39 7.70 5.92
N ILE A 48 8.51 6.70 5.97
CA ILE A 48 8.69 5.49 6.75
C ILE A 48 8.28 4.29 5.92
N CYS A 49 9.13 3.26 5.92
CA CYS A 49 8.78 1.99 5.32
C CYS A 49 7.99 1.17 6.35
N ALA A 50 6.78 0.74 6.00
CA ALA A 50 5.86 0.05 6.91
C ALA A 50 6.46 -1.27 7.45
N GLY A 51 7.24 -1.97 6.63
CA GLY A 51 7.94 -3.21 7.04
C GLY A 51 9.02 -2.97 8.09
N PHE A 52 9.75 -1.86 7.98
CA PHE A 52 10.77 -1.46 8.96
C PHE A 52 10.12 -0.93 10.25
N GLY A 53 9.08 -0.10 10.13
CA GLY A 53 8.31 0.41 11.27
C GLY A 53 7.61 -0.68 12.09
N MET A 54 7.08 -1.73 11.45
CA MET A 54 6.51 -2.88 12.17
C MET A 54 7.56 -3.72 12.90
N LYS A 55 8.74 -3.91 12.29
CA LYS A 55 9.86 -4.63 12.90
C LYS A 55 10.56 -3.83 14.00
N GLY A 56 10.28 -2.51 14.12
CA GLY A 56 10.94 -1.64 15.09
C GLY A 56 12.42 -1.44 14.76
N THR A 57 12.76 -1.50 13.48
CA THR A 57 14.12 -1.41 12.95
C THR A 57 14.17 -0.31 11.90
N TYR A 58 15.33 0.29 11.65
CA TYR A 58 15.52 1.22 10.53
C TYR A 58 16.72 0.80 9.68
N ASN A 59 16.63 1.09 8.38
CA ASN A 59 17.75 0.91 7.46
C ASN A 59 18.49 2.24 7.31
N VAL A 60 19.81 2.23 7.43
CA VAL A 60 20.61 3.44 7.21
C VAL A 60 20.60 3.76 5.72
N ILE A 61 20.20 4.97 5.36
CA ILE A 61 19.90 5.41 3.98
C ILE A 61 21.07 5.19 2.98
N ASN A 62 22.30 4.94 3.45
CA ASN A 62 23.48 4.68 2.61
C ASN A 62 24.12 3.29 2.77
N SER A 63 23.51 2.36 3.50
CA SER A 63 24.04 1.00 3.68
C SER A 63 22.93 -0.03 3.48
N ALA A 64 22.66 -0.38 2.22
CA ALA A 64 21.73 -1.45 1.90
C ALA A 64 22.14 -2.74 2.65
N GLY A 65 21.32 -3.19 3.61
CA GLY A 65 21.55 -4.40 4.40
C GLY A 65 21.97 -4.17 5.86
N VAL A 66 22.26 -2.93 6.27
CA VAL A 66 22.55 -2.60 7.68
C VAL A 66 21.28 -2.13 8.36
N VAL A 67 20.61 -3.08 9.02
CA VAL A 67 19.41 -2.83 9.81
C VAL A 67 19.84 -2.57 11.25
N ASN A 68 19.63 -1.35 11.74
CA ASN A 68 19.88 -1.01 13.13
C ASN A 68 18.59 -1.08 13.94
N ASP A 69 18.74 -1.47 15.20
CA ASP A 69 17.61 -1.54 16.10
C ASP A 69 17.26 -0.16 16.66
N VAL A 70 15.98 0.09 16.89
CA VAL A 70 15.57 1.33 17.55
C VAL A 70 15.73 1.15 19.06
N ASP A 71 16.80 1.71 19.62
CA ASP A 71 17.20 1.53 21.02
C ASP A 71 16.16 1.99 22.04
N LEU A 72 15.36 3.01 21.70
CA LEU A 72 14.33 3.53 22.59
C LEU A 72 12.94 2.97 22.24
N GLU A 73 12.33 2.31 23.22
CA GLU A 73 11.01 1.68 23.12
C GLU A 73 9.88 2.67 22.77
N GLU A 74 9.99 3.92 23.22
CA GLU A 74 9.03 4.97 22.89
C GLU A 74 8.99 5.32 21.39
N PHE A 75 10.15 5.29 20.72
CA PHE A 75 10.22 5.54 19.28
C PHE A 75 9.69 4.33 18.49
N ARG A 76 9.95 3.09 18.95
CA ARG A 76 9.38 1.87 18.38
C ARG A 76 7.85 1.87 18.39
N LEU A 77 7.24 2.28 19.51
CA LEU A 77 5.78 2.33 19.62
C LEU A 77 5.17 3.38 18.68
N LYS A 78 5.83 4.53 18.51
CA LYS A 78 5.40 5.57 17.56
C LYS A 78 5.51 5.07 16.11
N ASP A 79 6.59 4.37 15.76
CA ASP A 79 6.78 3.82 14.41
C ASP A 79 5.81 2.70 14.08
N LYS A 80 5.51 1.82 15.05
CA LYS A 80 4.47 0.79 14.91
C LYS A 80 3.09 1.41 14.67
N ARG A 81 2.73 2.48 15.39
CA ARG A 81 1.46 3.21 15.18
C ARG A 81 1.40 3.82 13.78
N LYS A 82 2.47 4.45 13.31
CA LYS A 82 2.55 4.98 11.94
C LYS A 82 2.41 3.86 10.90
N ALA A 83 3.09 2.73 11.09
CA ALA A 83 2.99 1.59 10.19
C ALA A 83 1.56 0.99 10.15
N LEU A 84 0.90 0.88 11.31
CA LEU A 84 -0.50 0.47 11.39
C LEU A 84 -1.44 1.45 10.67
N ASN A 85 -1.21 2.75 10.84
CA ASN A 85 -1.97 3.76 10.11
C ASN A 85 -1.79 3.60 8.59
N ILE A 86 -0.57 3.33 8.11
CA ILE A 86 -0.32 3.07 6.68
C ILE A 86 -1.14 1.87 6.21
N VAL A 87 -1.08 0.75 6.92
CA VAL A 87 -1.83 -0.46 6.56
C VAL A 87 -3.33 -0.19 6.55
N MET A 88 -3.87 0.44 7.59
CA MET A 88 -5.29 0.77 7.69
C MET A 88 -5.76 1.70 6.57
N TRP A 89 -5.06 2.82 6.35
CA TRP A 89 -5.42 3.77 5.29
C TRP A 89 -5.25 3.18 3.89
N SER A 90 -4.18 2.40 3.66
CA SER A 90 -3.97 1.72 2.39
C SER A 90 -5.10 0.72 2.07
N GLY A 91 -5.54 -0.06 3.06
CA GLY A 91 -6.67 -0.98 2.91
C GLY A 91 -7.98 -0.24 2.62
N LEU A 92 -8.25 0.85 3.34
CA LEU A 92 -9.43 1.69 3.09
C LEU A 92 -9.41 2.29 1.68
N ILE A 93 -8.27 2.77 1.20
CA ILE A 93 -8.12 3.27 -0.17
C ILE A 93 -8.35 2.15 -1.19
N GLY A 94 -7.82 0.96 -0.97
CA GLY A 94 -8.03 -0.18 -1.87
C GLY A 94 -9.49 -0.63 -1.93
N ILE A 95 -10.17 -0.69 -0.78
CA ILE A 95 -11.61 -0.97 -0.69
C ILE A 95 -12.41 0.12 -1.40
N ALA A 96 -12.15 1.40 -1.09
CA ALA A 96 -12.85 2.52 -1.71
C ALA A 96 -12.66 2.52 -3.23
N PHE A 97 -11.44 2.30 -3.72
CA PHE A 97 -11.16 2.22 -5.15
C PHE A 97 -11.91 1.05 -5.81
N SER A 98 -11.87 -0.13 -5.21
CA SER A 98 -12.58 -1.31 -5.73
C SER A 98 -14.09 -1.09 -5.76
N VAL A 99 -14.67 -0.52 -4.70
CA VAL A 99 -16.10 -0.19 -4.62
C VAL A 99 -16.47 0.87 -5.66
N LEU A 100 -15.68 1.95 -5.78
CA LEU A 100 -15.87 2.98 -6.80
C LEU A 100 -15.80 2.39 -8.20
N SER A 101 -14.90 1.43 -8.41
CA SER A 101 -14.81 0.76 -9.70
C SER A 101 -16.09 -0.01 -10.04
N LEU A 102 -16.90 -0.48 -9.07
CA LEU A 102 -18.20 -1.11 -9.36
C LEU A 102 -19.16 -0.17 -10.09
N PHE A 103 -19.06 1.14 -9.85
CA PHE A 103 -19.92 2.15 -10.48
C PHE A 103 -19.44 2.57 -11.88
N ILE A 104 -18.26 2.10 -12.32
CA ILE A 104 -17.79 2.31 -13.69
C ILE A 104 -18.57 1.33 -14.58
N SER A 105 -19.79 1.70 -14.95
CA SER A 105 -20.61 0.92 -15.87
C SER A 105 -19.92 0.83 -17.24
N ARG A 106 -20.01 -0.36 -17.85
CA ARG A 106 -19.97 -0.50 -19.31
C ARG A 106 -21.36 -0.23 -19.86
#